data_AF-A0A1Y4R8C2-F1
#
_entry.id   AF-A0A1Y4R8C2-F1
#
_cell.length_a   1.000
_cell.length_b   1.000
_cell.length_c   1.000
_cell.angle_alpha   90.00
_cell.angle_beta   90.00
_cell.angle_gamma   90.00
#
_symmetry.space_group_name_H-M   'P 1'
#
loop_
_entity.id
_entity.type
_entity.pdbx_description
1 polymer ?
#
loop_
_entity_poly.entity_id
_entity_poly.type
_entity_poly.pdbx_seq_one_letter_code
_entity_poly.pdbx_strand_id
1 'polypeptide(L)'
;MREIVLEPRKAKGKYLRINFITVEWDRERRAFAAMVMFHRTRDKQDNKPLGAVLYANNVPTLVKMLQEFNLLYPAREKMTVQIPELEEMESGKMR
;
A
#
# COMPACT_ATOMS: atom_id res chain seq x y z
N MET A 1 9.88 5.70 12.47
CA MET A 1 8.97 5.59 11.30
C MET A 1 9.69 5.89 9.97
N ARG A 2 9.47 5.10 8.91
CA ARG A 2 10.05 5.30 7.55
C ARG A 2 8.98 5.74 6.55
N GLU A 3 9.34 6.62 5.62
CA GLU A 3 8.42 7.10 4.58
C GLU A 3 8.84 6.64 3.18
N ILE A 4 7.84 6.38 2.33
CA ILE A 4 8.03 6.25 0.88
C ILE A 4 7.06 7.15 0.13
N VAL A 5 7.49 7.66 -1.02
CA VAL A 5 6.67 8.49 -1.90
C VAL A 5 6.30 7.68 -3.14
N LEU A 6 5.01 7.55 -3.40
CA LEU A 6 4.50 7.02 -4.67
C LEU A 6 3.99 8.18 -5.53
N GLU A 7 4.66 8.38 -6.66
CA GLU A 7 4.29 9.41 -7.63
C GLU A 7 3.20 8.88 -8.59
N PRO A 8 2.23 9.73 -8.97
CA PRO A 8 1.23 9.37 -9.96
C PRO A 8 1.88 9.18 -11.33
N ARG A 9 1.38 8.22 -12.10
CA ARG A 9 1.91 7.88 -13.43
C ARG A 9 0.80 7.61 -14.43
N LYS A 10 1.11 7.74 -15.72
CA LYS A 10 0.22 7.32 -16.81
C LYS A 10 0.22 5.80 -16.90
N ALA A 11 -0.89 5.14 -16.55
CA ALA A 11 -1.07 3.71 -16.78
C ALA A 11 -1.57 3.45 -18.21
N LYS A 12 -1.05 2.39 -18.82
CA LYS A 12 -1.66 1.76 -20.01
C LYS A 12 -2.67 0.72 -19.54
N GLY A 13 -3.96 0.96 -19.76
CA GLY A 13 -4.96 -0.12 -19.82
C GLY A 13 -5.74 -0.48 -18.55
N LYS A 14 -5.52 0.15 -17.38
CA LYS A 14 -6.36 -0.10 -16.19
C LYS A 14 -6.87 1.21 -15.57
N TYR A 15 -8.19 1.28 -15.37
CA TYR A 15 -8.88 2.40 -14.71
C TYR A 15 -8.65 2.46 -13.20
N LEU A 16 -8.20 1.37 -12.58
CA LEU A 16 -7.93 1.33 -11.14
C LEU A 16 -6.68 2.13 -10.80
N ARG A 17 -6.85 3.06 -9.86
CA ARG A 17 -5.77 3.85 -9.28
C ARG A 17 -5.74 3.64 -7.79
N ILE A 18 -4.55 3.63 -7.20
CA ILE A 18 -4.41 3.58 -5.75
C ILE A 18 -4.94 4.91 -5.18
N ASN A 19 -5.83 4.82 -4.20
CA ASN A 19 -6.42 5.95 -3.49
C ASN A 19 -5.68 6.24 -2.19
N PHE A 20 -5.41 5.21 -1.38
CA PHE A 20 -4.56 5.31 -0.20
C PHE A 20 -3.96 3.94 0.16
N ILE A 21 -2.90 3.97 0.97
CA ILE A 21 -2.23 2.79 1.52
C ILE A 21 -2.00 3.03 3.01
N THR A 22 -2.35 2.06 3.84
CA THR A 22 -1.96 2.01 5.26
C THR A 22 -1.06 0.81 5.48
N VAL A 23 -0.08 0.94 6.37
CA VAL A 23 0.85 -0.14 6.71
C VAL A 23 0.81 -0.37 8.21
N GLU A 24 0.62 -1.62 8.60
CA GLU A 24 0.68 -2.06 9.99
C GLU A 24 1.59 -3.29 10.14
N TRP A 25 1.96 -3.60 11.38
CA TRP A 25 2.61 -4.86 11.70
C TRP A 25 1.57 -5.87 12.16
N ASP A 26 1.36 -6.89 11.35
CA ASP A 26 0.55 -8.05 11.69
C ASP A 26 1.37 -8.95 12.63
N ARG A 27 1.02 -8.90 13.92
CA ARG A 27 1.69 -9.68 14.97
C ARG A 27 1.49 -11.18 14.81
N GLU A 28 0.32 -11.61 14.31
CA GLU A 28 0.01 -13.03 14.13
C GLU A 28 0.84 -13.63 12.99
N ARG A 29 0.95 -12.89 11.88
CA ARG A 29 1.74 -13.30 10.72
C ARG A 29 3.21 -12.97 10.81
N ARG A 30 3.61 -12.15 11.81
CA ARG A 30 4.95 -11.58 11.95
C ARG A 30 5.43 -10.95 10.65
N ALA A 31 4.57 -10.12 10.06
CA ALA A 31 4.81 -9.48 8.78
C ALA A 31 4.18 -8.08 8.75
N PHE A 32 4.74 -7.20 7.92
CA PHE A 32 4.07 -5.96 7.55
C PHE A 32 2.87 -6.30 6.66
N ALA A 33 1.72 -5.70 6.95
CA ALA A 33 0.53 -5.74 6.13
C ALA A 33 0.30 -4.34 5.54
N ALA A 34 0.41 -4.21 4.22
CA ALA A 34 0.02 -3.00 3.51
C ALA A 34 -1.38 -3.18 2.90
N MET A 35 -2.36 -2.45 3.44
CA MET A 35 -3.71 -2.39 2.90
C MET A 35 -3.75 -1.32 1.81
N VAL A 36 -3.94 -1.75 0.56
CA VAL A 36 -4.02 -0.88 -0.61
C VAL A 36 -5.48 -0.72 -0.99
N MET A 37 -5.98 0.50 -1.02
CA MET A 37 -7.36 0.79 -1.41
C MET A 37 -7.39 1.47 -2.78
N PHE A 38 -8.20 0.95 -3.68
CA PHE A 38 -8.35 1.51 -5.02
C PHE A 38 -9.45 2.56 -5.07
N HIS A 39 -9.30 3.51 -5.97
CA HIS A 39 -10.33 4.49 -6.27
C HIS A 39 -11.50 3.78 -6.95
N ARG A 40 -12.71 3.96 -6.41
CA ARG A 40 -13.94 3.43 -7.00
C ARG A 40 -14.21 4.14 -8.32
N THR A 41 -14.12 3.41 -9.42
CA THR A 41 -14.59 3.92 -10.71
C THR A 41 -16.11 3.69 -10.79
N ARG A 42 -16.82 4.58 -11.49
CA ARG A 42 -18.29 4.48 -11.65
C ARG A 42 -18.70 3.48 -12.72
N ASP A 43 -17.77 2.69 -13.25
CA ASP A 43 -18.06 1.72 -14.30
C ASP A 43 -18.75 0.50 -13.71
N LYS A 44 -19.96 0.21 -14.21
CA LYS A 44 -20.78 -0.93 -13.78
C LYS A 44 -20.14 -2.28 -14.09
N GLN A 45 -19.13 -2.32 -14.96
CA GLN A 45 -18.35 -3.52 -15.27
C GLN A 45 -17.09 -3.68 -14.40
N ASP A 46 -16.79 -2.73 -13.51
CA ASP A 46 -15.63 -2.84 -12.61
C ASP A 46 -15.94 -3.82 -11.47
N ASN A 47 -15.83 -5.11 -11.76
CA ASN A 47 -15.94 -6.21 -10.80
C ASN A 47 -14.65 -6.40 -9.96
N LYS A 48 -13.73 -5.44 -10.04
CA LYS A 48 -12.42 -5.58 -9.41
C LYS A 48 -12.51 -5.35 -7.90
N PRO A 49 -11.63 -5.99 -7.12
CA PRO A 49 -11.56 -5.77 -5.68
C PRO A 49 -11.39 -4.29 -5.34
N LEU A 50 -12.07 -3.82 -4.29
CA LEU A 50 -11.92 -2.44 -3.79
C LEU A 50 -10.54 -2.17 -3.17
N GLY A 51 -9.78 -3.23 -2.88
CA GLY A 51 -8.44 -3.16 -2.35
C GLY A 51 -7.71 -4.49 -2.41
N ALA A 52 -6.46 -4.47 -1.96
CA ALA A 52 -5.59 -5.63 -1.82
C ALA A 52 -4.77 -5.50 -0.54
N VAL A 53 -4.36 -6.63 0.04
CA VAL A 53 -3.41 -6.66 1.15
C VAL A 53 -2.11 -7.28 0.66
N LEU A 54 -1.00 -6.57 0.88
CA LEU A 54 0.34 -7.05 0.56
C LEU A 54 1.07 -7.37 1.86
N TYR A 55 1.67 -8.56 1.93
CA TYR A 55 2.44 -8.99 3.09
C TYR A 55 3.93 -9.03 2.78
N ALA A 56 4.76 -8.52 3.69
CA ALA A 56 6.21 -8.61 3.60
C ALA A 56 6.82 -8.78 4.99
N ASN A 57 7.81 -9.66 5.14
CA ASN A 57 8.48 -9.89 6.43
C ASN A 57 9.57 -8.85 6.76
N ASN A 58 9.89 -7.94 5.83
CA ASN A 58 10.87 -6.89 6.04
C ASN A 58 10.54 -5.62 5.22
N VAL A 59 11.03 -4.49 5.71
CA VAL A 59 10.78 -3.16 5.12
C VAL A 59 11.28 -3.06 3.67
N PRO A 60 12.52 -3.48 3.31
CA PRO A 60 12.98 -3.41 1.92
C PRO A 60 12.08 -4.12 0.91
N THR A 61 11.57 -5.30 1.28
CA THR A 61 10.66 -6.08 0.44
C THR A 61 9.33 -5.37 0.29
N LEU A 62 8.77 -4.85 1.39
CA LEU A 62 7.53 -4.08 1.34
C LEU A 62 7.65 -2.86 0.41
N VAL A 63 8.75 -2.11 0.53
CA VAL A 63 9.01 -0.92 -0.30
C VAL A 63 9.05 -1.29 -1.78
N LYS A 64 9.79 -2.35 -2.13
CA LYS A 64 9.87 -2.83 -3.52
C LYS A 64 8.51 -3.27 -4.05
N MET A 65 7.75 -4.02 -3.25
CA MET A 65 6.39 -4.44 -3.61
C MET A 65 5.48 -3.24 -3.87
N LEU A 66 5.50 -2.22 -3.01
CA LEU A 66 4.67 -1.01 -3.19
C LEU A 66 5.07 -0.22 -4.44
N GLN A 67 6.37 -0.13 -4.74
CA GLN A 67 6.86 0.50 -5.96
C GLN A 67 6.42 -0.26 -7.22
N GLU A 68 6.54 -1.58 -7.24
CA GLU A 68 6.08 -2.43 -8.35
C GLU A 68 4.55 -2.40 -8.48
N PHE A 69 3.83 -2.40 -7.37
CA PHE A 69 2.38 -2.27 -7.36
C PHE A 69 1.93 -0.93 -7.95
N ASN A 70 2.67 0.16 -7.68
CA ASN A 70 2.44 1.48 -8.30
C ASN A 70 2.72 1.48 -9.82
N LEU A 71 3.54 0.57 -10.35
CA LEU A 71 3.70 0.39 -11.81
C LEU A 71 2.46 -0.25 -12.44
N LEU A 72 1.83 -1.19 -11.73
CA LEU A 72 0.63 -1.91 -12.18
C LEU A 72 -0.65 -1.08 -12.00
N TYR A 73 -0.74 -0.39 -10.86
CA TYR A 73 -1.87 0.44 -10.44
C TYR A 73 -1.33 1.78 -9.94
N PRO A 74 -1.19 2.79 -10.82
CA PRO A 74 -0.62 4.06 -10.40
C PRO A 74 -1.41 4.72 -9.28
N ALA A 75 -0.70 5.38 -8.38
CA ALA A 75 -1.26 6.31 -7.43
C ALA A 75 -2.07 7.38 -8.18
N ARG A 76 -3.26 7.69 -7.65
CA ARG A 76 -4.12 8.72 -8.22
C ARG A 76 -3.46 10.09 -8.13
N GLU A 77 -2.88 10.37 -6.98
CA GLU A 77 -2.19 11.59 -6.60
C GLU A 77 -0.87 11.21 -5.93
N LYS A 78 0.05 12.17 -5.79
CA LYS A 78 1.27 11.94 -5.02
C LYS A 78 0.89 11.56 -3.59
N MET A 79 1.42 10.45 -3.12
CA MET A 79 1.10 9.94 -1.79
C MET A 79 2.36 9.55 -1.03
N THR A 80 2.37 9.87 0.26
CA THR A 80 3.36 9.40 1.22
C THR A 80 2.77 8.22 1.97
N VAL A 81 3.49 7.09 1.98
CA VAL A 81 3.12 5.90 2.76
C VAL A 81 4.08 5.81 3.94
N GLN A 82 3.51 5.79 5.15
CA GLN A 82 4.25 5.61 6.38
C GLN A 82 4.38 4.12 6.69
N ILE A 83 5.61 3.67 6.91
CA ILE A 83 5.96 2.31 7.31
C ILE A 83 6.46 2.41 8.77
N PRO A 84 5.80 1.77 9.74
CA PRO A 84 6.21 1.91 11.12
C PRO A 84 7.48 1.08 11.41
N GLU A 85 8.25 1.43 12.44
CA GLU A 85 9.47 0.71 12.82
C GLU A 85 9.16 -0.45 13.76
N LEU A 86 9.86 -1.58 13.59
CA LEU A 86 9.64 -2.79 14.39
C LEU A 86 9.82 -2.55 15.90
N GLU A 87 10.77 -1.70 16.29
CA GLU A 87 11.03 -1.35 17.71
C GLU A 87 9.86 -0.58 18.36
N GLU A 88 9.14 0.23 17.59
CA GLU A 88 7.94 0.94 18.02
C GLU A 88 6.73 -0.02 18.16
N MET A 89 6.72 -1.11 17.38
CA MET A 89 5.60 -2.05 17.24
C MET A 89 5.61 -3.20 18.27
N GLU A 90 6.80 -3.65 18.69
CA GLU A 90 6.97 -4.65 19.76
C GLU A 90 6.74 -4.04 21.16
N SER A 91 7.01 -2.73 21.32
CA SER A 91 6.87 -2.02 22.61
C SER A 91 5.45 -1.55 22.94
N GLY A 92 4.46 -1.76 22.05
CA GLY A 92 3.08 -1.35 22.27
C GLY A 92 2.88 0.17 22.37
N LYS A 93 3.86 0.96 21.95
CA LYS A 93 3.80 2.42 21.96
C LYS A 93 3.12 2.94 20.68
N MET A 94 1.83 2.71 20.56
CA MET A 94 0.94 3.62 19.82
C MET A 94 -0.02 4.21 20.85
N ARG A 95 0.23 5.49 21.20
CA ARG A 95 -0.76 6.37 21.84
C ARG A 95 -1.26 7.35 20.80
#